data_AF-A0A5N6BX07-F1
#
_entry.id   AF-A0A5N6BX07-F1
#
_cell.length_a   1.000
_cell.length_b   1.000
_cell.length_c   1.000
_cell.angle_alpha   90.00
_cell.angle_beta   90.00
_cell.angle_gamma   90.00
#
_symmetry.space_group_name_H-M   'P 1'
#
loop_
_entity.id
_entity.type
_entity.pdbx_description
1 polymer ?
#
loop_
_entity_poly.entity_id
_entity_poly.type
_entity_poly.pdbx_seq_one_letter_code
_entity_poly.pdbx_strand_id
1 'polypeptide(L)'
;MGEDGDGARLMDKARQAGDPVYAEAVRLFVAEECEHARLLGRLLEAAGAATISGHWTDAAFVRLRRLLGLRTELMVLMLAEVVALGYYRAVRDGVRDLLAAEVAGRILADELRHVPFHRDRLRRSFLRSSRLSRVIASALWWSLLAGVLAVVSLDHGDALCRAGVSRTAFAREVAGYFRGVVAEVMTR
;
A
#
# COMPACT_ATOMS: atom_id res chain seq x y z
N MET A 1 9.89 6.78 -11.42
CA MET A 1 9.61 6.12 -12.73
C MET A 1 9.93 4.64 -12.64
N GLY A 2 9.13 3.88 -11.88
CA GLY A 2 9.24 2.41 -11.76
C GLY A 2 7.90 1.69 -11.92
N GLU A 3 6.83 2.44 -12.22
CA GLU A 3 5.44 1.98 -12.16
C GLU A 3 5.01 1.21 -13.41
N ASP A 4 5.45 1.61 -14.60
CA ASP A 4 5.08 0.96 -15.87
C ASP A 4 5.44 -0.54 -15.93
N GLY A 5 6.59 -0.90 -15.35
CA GLY A 5 7.06 -2.29 -15.31
C GLY A 5 6.43 -3.14 -14.20
N ASP A 6 5.84 -2.50 -13.18
CA ASP A 6 5.28 -3.19 -12.02
C ASP A 6 3.80 -3.51 -12.25
N GLY A 7 3.04 -2.56 -12.80
CA GLY A 7 1.64 -2.76 -13.20
C GLY A 7 1.48 -3.89 -14.22
N ALA A 8 2.35 -3.93 -15.25
CA ALA A 8 2.31 -4.95 -16.29
C ALA A 8 2.46 -6.39 -15.74
N ARG A 9 3.35 -6.59 -14.75
CA ARG A 9 3.56 -7.91 -14.14
C ARG A 9 2.42 -8.36 -13.24
N LEU A 10 1.83 -7.42 -12.49
CA LEU A 10 0.64 -7.71 -11.69
C LEU A 10 -0.53 -8.10 -12.61
N MET A 11 -0.70 -7.39 -13.73
CA MET A 11 -1.70 -7.71 -14.76
C MET A 11 -1.45 -9.10 -15.37
N ASP A 12 -0.21 -9.45 -15.69
CA ASP A 12 0.12 -10.78 -16.24
C ASP A 12 -0.23 -11.90 -15.26
N LYS A 13 0.10 -11.74 -13.98
CA LYS A 13 -0.27 -12.71 -12.94
C LYS A 13 -1.78 -12.76 -12.71
N ALA A 14 -2.48 -11.64 -12.83
CA ALA A 14 -3.94 -11.59 -12.74
C ALA A 14 -4.61 -12.35 -13.90
N ARG A 15 -4.10 -12.18 -15.13
CA ARG A 15 -4.54 -12.95 -16.31
C ARG A 15 -4.28 -14.45 -16.14
N GLN A 16 -3.10 -14.82 -15.67
CA GLN A 16 -2.75 -16.23 -15.38
C GLN A 16 -3.65 -16.87 -14.33
N ALA A 17 -4.27 -16.06 -13.46
CA ALA A 17 -5.19 -16.58 -12.46
C ALA A 17 -6.57 -16.96 -13.02
N GLY A 18 -6.82 -16.75 -14.32
CA GLY A 18 -7.97 -17.29 -15.05
C GLY A 18 -9.31 -16.59 -14.77
N ASP A 19 -9.29 -15.41 -14.15
CA ASP A 19 -10.49 -14.64 -13.82
C ASP A 19 -10.47 -13.31 -14.59
N PRO A 20 -11.25 -13.19 -15.69
CA PRO A 20 -11.21 -12.00 -16.54
C PRO A 20 -11.75 -10.75 -15.85
N VAL A 21 -12.70 -10.91 -14.92
CA VAL A 21 -13.23 -9.79 -14.13
C VAL A 21 -12.16 -9.28 -13.17
N TYR A 22 -11.43 -10.18 -12.52
CA TYR A 22 -10.30 -9.81 -11.67
C TYR A 22 -9.16 -9.16 -12.47
N ALA A 23 -8.85 -9.66 -13.67
CA ALA A 23 -7.83 -9.07 -14.52
C ALA A 23 -8.18 -7.62 -14.93
N GLU A 24 -9.46 -7.36 -15.23
CA GLU A 24 -9.94 -6.00 -15.53
C GLU A 24 -9.91 -5.10 -14.29
N ALA A 25 -10.32 -5.60 -13.12
CA ALA A 25 -10.23 -4.86 -11.87
C ALA A 25 -8.78 -4.46 -11.54
N VAL A 26 -7.81 -5.37 -11.75
CA VAL A 26 -6.38 -5.08 -11.59
C VAL A 26 -5.90 -4.01 -12.58
N ARG A 27 -6.42 -4.01 -13.82
CA ARG A 27 -6.09 -2.97 -14.80
C ARG A 27 -6.58 -1.59 -14.36
N LEU A 28 -7.80 -1.52 -13.81
CA LEU A 28 -8.37 -0.28 -13.27
C LEU A 28 -7.57 0.21 -12.05
N PHE A 29 -7.25 -0.70 -11.12
CA PHE A 29 -6.38 -0.40 -9.98
C PHE A 29 -5.03 0.21 -10.40
N VAL A 30 -4.33 -0.41 -11.38
CA VAL A 30 -3.06 0.13 -11.89
C VAL A 30 -3.24 1.55 -12.48
N ALA A 31 -4.38 1.84 -13.10
CA ALA A 31 -4.66 3.18 -13.61
C ALA A 31 -4.89 4.20 -12.48
N GLU A 32 -5.52 3.79 -11.37
CA GLU A 32 -5.68 4.60 -10.16
C GLU A 32 -4.31 4.92 -9.53
N GLU A 33 -3.43 3.93 -9.38
CA GLU A 33 -2.06 4.11 -8.87
C GLU A 33 -1.23 5.09 -9.74
N CYS A 34 -1.32 4.97 -11.07
CA CYS A 34 -0.66 5.92 -11.97
C CYS A 34 -1.22 7.35 -11.82
N GLU A 35 -2.52 7.49 -11.56
CA GLU A 35 -3.13 8.79 -11.30
C GLU A 35 -2.65 9.37 -9.97
N HIS A 36 -2.43 8.57 -8.93
CA HIS A 36 -1.84 9.03 -7.66
C HIS A 36 -0.45 9.62 -7.88
N ALA A 37 0.41 8.90 -8.60
CA ALA A 37 1.75 9.37 -8.94
C ALA A 37 1.71 10.69 -9.72
N ARG A 38 0.77 10.81 -10.66
CA ARG A 38 0.55 12.04 -11.43
C ARG A 38 0.08 13.21 -10.54
N LEU A 39 -0.86 12.97 -9.63
CA LEU A 39 -1.36 13.99 -8.70
C LEU A 39 -0.26 14.49 -7.77
N LEU A 40 0.54 13.58 -7.21
CA LEU A 40 1.70 13.94 -6.37
C LEU A 40 2.76 14.71 -7.15
N GLY A 41 3.04 14.31 -8.40
CA GLY A 41 3.93 15.04 -9.29
C GLY A 41 3.47 16.49 -9.50
N ARG A 42 2.19 16.68 -9.81
CA ARG A 42 1.59 18.02 -9.99
C ARG A 42 1.56 18.85 -8.70
N LEU A 43 1.38 18.21 -7.55
CA LEU A 43 1.46 18.89 -6.25
C LEU A 43 2.87 19.44 -6.00
N LEU A 44 3.90 18.63 -6.27
CA LEU A 44 5.30 19.05 -6.14
C LEU A 44 5.65 20.17 -7.13
N GLU A 45 5.22 20.06 -8.39
CA GLU A 45 5.38 21.11 -9.39
C GLU A 45 4.73 22.43 -8.95
N ALA A 46 3.50 22.38 -8.42
CA ALA A 46 2.81 23.56 -7.91
C ALA A 46 3.52 24.18 -6.69
N ALA A 47 4.21 23.38 -5.89
CA ALA A 47 5.02 23.83 -4.76
C ALA A 47 6.43 24.30 -5.17
N GLY A 48 6.80 24.21 -6.46
CA GLY A 48 8.15 24.49 -6.95
C GLY A 48 9.21 23.48 -6.44
N ALA A 49 8.77 22.30 -5.99
CA ALA A 49 9.61 21.25 -5.47
C ALA A 49 9.93 20.21 -6.57
N ALA A 50 11.13 19.63 -6.52
CA ALA A 50 11.49 18.54 -7.41
C ALA A 50 10.94 17.20 -6.91
N THR A 51 10.57 16.32 -7.84
CA THR A 51 10.36 14.90 -7.53
C THR A 51 11.68 14.25 -7.13
N ILE A 52 11.66 13.41 -6.09
CA ILE A 52 12.82 12.59 -5.77
C ILE A 52 12.81 11.44 -6.78
N SER A 53 13.93 11.24 -7.51
CA SER A 53 13.99 10.32 -8.66
C SER A 53 14.03 8.82 -8.28
N GLY A 54 13.55 8.47 -7.09
CA GLY A 54 13.47 7.10 -6.58
C GLY A 54 14.20 6.95 -5.25
N HIS A 55 13.52 6.38 -4.26
CA HIS A 55 14.14 5.99 -3.01
C HIS A 55 14.60 4.52 -3.08
N TRP A 56 15.65 4.19 -2.33
CA TRP A 56 16.13 2.80 -2.21
C TRP A 56 15.05 1.86 -1.64
N THR A 57 14.11 2.42 -0.87
CA THR A 57 12.91 1.77 -0.36
C THR A 57 11.98 1.33 -1.49
N ASP A 58 11.81 2.13 -2.55
CA ASP A 58 11.04 1.76 -3.74
C ASP A 58 11.66 0.57 -4.45
N ALA A 59 13.00 0.58 -4.61
CA ALA A 59 13.72 -0.52 -5.24
C ALA A 59 13.63 -1.82 -4.40
N ALA A 60 13.70 -1.72 -3.07
CA ALA A 60 13.54 -2.84 -2.16
C ALA A 60 12.11 -3.39 -2.16
N PHE A 61 11.10 -2.51 -2.17
CA PHE A 61 9.68 -2.86 -2.22
C PHE A 61 9.34 -3.58 -3.53
N VAL A 62 9.78 -3.02 -4.65
CA VAL A 62 9.66 -3.62 -5.99
C VAL A 62 10.35 -4.98 -6.04
N ARG A 63 11.54 -5.13 -5.44
CA ARG A 63 12.23 -6.42 -5.41
C ARG A 63 11.51 -7.45 -4.53
N LEU A 64 11.00 -7.06 -3.37
CA LEU A 64 10.23 -7.93 -2.48
C LEU A 64 8.94 -8.43 -3.15
N ARG A 65 8.25 -7.54 -3.87
CA ARG A 65 7.03 -7.83 -4.65
C ARG A 65 7.27 -8.84 -5.78
N ARG A 66 8.48 -8.88 -6.35
CA ARG A 66 8.81 -9.69 -7.53
C ARG A 66 9.12 -11.17 -7.27
N LEU A 67 9.39 -11.60 -6.03
CA LEU A 67 10.12 -12.85 -5.79
C LEU A 67 9.27 -14.15 -5.75
N LEU A 68 7.98 -14.13 -5.41
CA LEU A 68 7.32 -15.36 -4.89
C LEU A 68 5.90 -15.69 -5.44
N GLY A 69 5.34 -14.88 -6.36
CA GLY A 69 4.03 -15.13 -7.01
C GLY A 69 2.90 -14.19 -6.56
N LEU A 70 1.69 -14.34 -7.15
CA LEU A 70 0.57 -13.39 -6.98
C LEU A 70 0.15 -13.21 -5.52
N ARG A 71 0.08 -14.29 -4.72
CA ARG A 71 -0.31 -14.21 -3.31
C ARG A 71 0.64 -13.31 -2.51
N THR A 72 1.95 -13.53 -2.64
CA THR A 72 2.96 -12.76 -1.91
C THR A 72 3.00 -11.32 -2.37
N GLU A 73 2.85 -11.09 -3.68
CA GLU A 73 2.72 -9.74 -4.24
C GLU A 73 1.53 -8.98 -3.66
N LEU A 74 0.35 -9.61 -3.57
CA LEU A 74 -0.83 -9.01 -2.93
C LEU A 74 -0.63 -8.77 -1.43
N MET A 75 0.09 -9.65 -0.73
CA MET A 75 0.44 -9.43 0.68
C MET A 75 1.33 -8.18 0.84
N VAL A 76 2.30 -7.99 -0.05
CA VAL A 76 3.19 -6.82 -0.02
C VAL A 76 2.45 -5.55 -0.42
N LEU A 77 1.62 -5.58 -1.48
CA LEU A 77 0.76 -4.47 -1.89
C LEU A 77 -0.13 -4.00 -0.74
N MET A 78 -0.83 -4.92 -0.09
CA MET A 78 -1.66 -4.62 1.07
C MET A 78 -0.91 -3.90 2.21
N LEU A 79 0.40 -4.12 2.38
CA LEU A 79 1.19 -3.33 3.34
C LEU A 79 1.33 -1.87 2.91
N ALA A 80 1.55 -1.62 1.61
CA ALA A 80 1.55 -0.25 1.08
C ALA A 80 0.18 0.40 1.28
N GLU A 81 -0.91 -0.31 0.96
CA GLU A 81 -2.29 0.20 1.13
C GLU A 81 -2.56 0.67 2.57
N VAL A 82 -2.29 -0.16 3.58
CA VAL A 82 -2.59 0.19 4.98
C VAL A 82 -1.67 1.28 5.52
N VAL A 83 -0.44 1.38 5.01
CA VAL A 83 0.50 2.45 5.33
C VAL A 83 0.04 3.75 4.68
N ALA A 84 -0.38 3.72 3.41
CA ALA A 84 -0.92 4.84 2.67
C ALA A 84 -2.19 5.40 3.34
N LEU A 85 -3.09 4.53 3.81
CA LEU A 85 -4.25 4.94 4.61
C LEU A 85 -3.87 5.82 5.80
N GLY A 86 -2.94 5.35 6.64
CA GLY A 86 -2.47 6.14 7.79
C GLY A 86 -1.75 7.41 7.36
N TYR A 87 -0.94 7.34 6.30
CA TYR A 87 -0.10 8.44 5.87
C TYR A 87 -0.92 9.58 5.27
N TYR A 88 -1.78 9.28 4.30
CA TYR A 88 -2.61 10.29 3.64
C TYR A 88 -3.71 10.82 4.55
N ARG A 89 -4.20 10.04 5.52
CA ARG A 89 -5.05 10.57 6.59
C ARG A 89 -4.31 11.59 7.43
N ALA A 90 -3.09 11.29 7.87
CA ALA A 90 -2.26 12.22 8.63
C ALA A 90 -1.99 13.51 7.85
N VAL A 91 -1.64 13.40 6.56
CA VAL A 91 -1.41 14.55 5.68
C VAL A 91 -2.70 15.36 5.51
N ARG A 92 -3.81 14.73 5.08
CA ARG A 92 -5.09 15.40 4.85
C ARG A 92 -5.57 16.19 6.06
N ASP A 93 -5.47 15.61 7.26
CA ASP A 93 -6.01 16.19 8.49
C ASP A 93 -5.02 17.18 9.14
N GLY A 94 -3.73 17.08 8.82
CA GLY A 94 -2.65 17.75 9.54
C GLY A 94 -1.97 18.92 8.82
N VAL A 95 -2.03 18.98 7.48
CA VAL A 95 -1.36 20.05 6.72
C VAL A 95 -2.23 21.29 6.57
N ARG A 96 -1.61 22.46 6.52
CA ARG A 96 -2.30 23.74 6.29
C ARG A 96 -2.51 24.06 4.82
N ASP A 97 -1.73 23.43 3.93
CA ASP A 97 -1.84 23.60 2.49
C ASP A 97 -3.09 22.87 1.98
N LEU A 98 -4.06 23.63 1.48
CA LEU A 98 -5.35 23.08 1.03
C LEU A 98 -5.21 22.19 -0.21
N LEU A 99 -4.23 22.46 -1.08
CA LEU A 99 -4.00 21.63 -2.26
C LEU A 99 -3.39 20.29 -1.85
N ALA A 100 -2.43 20.28 -0.92
CA ALA A 100 -1.86 19.07 -0.37
C ALA A 100 -2.91 18.23 0.38
N ALA A 101 -3.77 18.89 1.15
CA ALA A 101 -4.88 18.21 1.85
C ALA A 101 -5.89 17.59 0.88
N GLU A 102 -6.25 18.31 -0.19
CA GLU A 102 -7.16 17.80 -1.24
C GLU A 102 -6.56 16.61 -1.99
N VAL A 103 -5.29 16.69 -2.41
CA VAL A 103 -4.60 15.58 -3.09
C VAL A 103 -4.52 14.36 -2.18
N ALA A 104 -4.11 14.53 -0.92
CA ALA A 104 -4.09 13.44 0.06
C ALA A 104 -5.49 12.86 0.29
N GLY A 105 -6.53 13.69 0.32
CA GLY A 105 -7.91 13.26 0.46
C GLY A 105 -8.41 12.38 -0.69
N ARG A 106 -8.02 12.71 -1.94
CA ARG A 106 -8.36 11.90 -3.11
C ARG A 106 -7.67 10.54 -3.09
N ILE A 107 -6.37 10.53 -2.85
CA ILE A 107 -5.59 9.29 -2.77
C ILE A 107 -6.17 8.41 -1.64
N LEU A 108 -6.36 8.97 -0.44
CA LEU A 108 -6.99 8.26 0.68
C LEU A 108 -8.34 7.63 0.35
N ALA A 109 -9.16 8.28 -0.48
CA ALA A 109 -10.46 7.76 -0.89
C ALA A 109 -10.36 6.55 -1.83
N ASP A 110 -9.28 6.44 -2.60
CA ASP A 110 -8.97 5.26 -3.42
C ASP A 110 -8.43 4.13 -2.55
N GLU A 111 -7.47 4.41 -1.65
CA GLU A 111 -6.88 3.40 -0.75
C GLU A 111 -7.93 2.71 0.14
N LEU A 112 -8.96 3.45 0.57
CA LEU A 112 -10.09 2.91 1.33
C LEU A 112 -10.87 1.83 0.55
N ARG A 113 -10.81 1.84 -0.78
CA ARG A 113 -11.40 0.84 -1.68
C ARG A 113 -10.41 -0.25 -2.09
N HIS A 114 -9.12 0.08 -2.20
CA HIS A 114 -8.08 -0.89 -2.53
C HIS A 114 -7.90 -1.97 -1.44
N VAL A 115 -7.96 -1.58 -0.16
CA VAL A 115 -7.87 -2.53 0.96
C VAL A 115 -8.93 -3.65 0.90
N PRO A 116 -10.25 -3.39 0.83
CA PRO A 116 -11.23 -4.46 0.73
C PRO A 116 -11.07 -5.27 -0.57
N PHE A 117 -10.70 -4.64 -1.69
CA PHE A 117 -10.42 -5.33 -2.95
C PHE A 117 -9.32 -6.40 -2.82
N HIS A 118 -8.16 -6.02 -2.28
CA HIS A 118 -7.04 -6.94 -2.07
C HIS A 118 -7.31 -7.96 -0.96
N ARG A 119 -8.00 -7.55 0.12
CA ARG A 119 -8.41 -8.44 1.22
C ARG A 119 -9.25 -9.59 0.70
N ASP A 120 -10.26 -9.31 -0.13
CA ASP A 120 -11.18 -10.32 -0.66
C ASP A 120 -10.44 -11.33 -1.55
N ARG A 121 -9.50 -10.84 -2.39
CA ARG A 121 -8.64 -11.70 -3.20
C ARG A 121 -7.69 -12.56 -2.36
N LEU A 122 -7.05 -11.96 -1.36
CA LEU A 122 -6.14 -12.64 -0.44
C LEU A 122 -6.87 -13.74 0.34
N ARG A 123 -8.05 -13.45 0.89
CA ARG A 123 -8.88 -14.43 1.61
C ARG A 123 -9.14 -15.67 0.75
N ARG A 124 -9.56 -15.49 -0.51
CA ARG A 124 -9.74 -16.60 -1.47
C ARG A 124 -8.45 -17.40 -1.68
N SER A 125 -7.31 -16.73 -1.77
CA SER A 125 -6.01 -17.38 -1.98
C SER A 125 -5.59 -18.29 -0.81
N PHE A 126 -6.08 -18.04 0.40
CA PHE A 126 -5.77 -18.83 1.60
C PHE A 126 -6.79 -19.94 1.91
N LEU A 127 -7.92 -20.03 1.19
CA LEU A 127 -8.99 -21.00 1.47
C LEU A 127 -8.50 -22.46 1.60
N ARG A 128 -7.54 -22.86 0.76
CA ARG A 128 -6.98 -24.23 0.77
C ARG A 128 -5.72 -24.37 1.65
N SER A 129 -5.31 -23.31 2.34
CA SER A 129 -4.10 -23.32 3.18
C SER A 129 -4.35 -23.97 4.54
N SER A 130 -3.36 -24.73 5.02
CA SER A 130 -3.38 -25.32 6.36
C SER A 130 -3.36 -24.24 7.46
N ARG A 131 -3.77 -24.60 8.69
CA ARG A 131 -3.67 -23.69 9.85
C ARG A 131 -2.23 -23.25 10.10
N LEU A 132 -1.28 -24.18 10.02
CA LEU A 132 0.13 -23.88 10.22
C LEU A 132 0.66 -22.90 9.18
N SER A 133 0.33 -23.12 7.91
CA SER A 133 0.72 -22.21 6.82
C SER A 133 0.18 -20.79 7.02
N ARG A 134 -1.06 -20.66 7.50
CA ARG A 134 -1.67 -19.36 7.83
C ARG A 134 -0.96 -18.67 9.00
N VAL A 135 -0.64 -19.41 10.07
CA VAL A 135 0.10 -18.85 11.22
C VAL A 135 1.48 -18.36 10.79
N ILE A 136 2.23 -19.15 10.03
CA ILE A 136 3.55 -18.76 9.52
C ILE A 136 3.42 -17.55 8.59
N ALA A 137 2.46 -17.56 7.66
CA ALA A 137 2.23 -16.43 6.76
C ALA A 137 1.88 -15.15 7.54
N SER A 138 0.99 -15.21 8.53
CA SER A 138 0.65 -14.08 9.40
C SER A 138 1.86 -13.55 10.14
N ALA A 139 2.68 -14.43 10.74
CA ALA A 139 3.86 -14.02 11.48
C ALA A 139 4.85 -13.28 10.58
N LEU A 140 5.17 -13.86 9.40
CA LEU A 140 6.04 -13.21 8.42
C LEU A 140 5.47 -11.87 7.95
N TRP A 141 4.16 -11.79 7.76
CA TRP A 141 3.50 -10.58 7.28
C TRP A 141 3.54 -9.45 8.32
N TRP A 142 3.35 -9.78 9.61
CA TRP A 142 3.57 -8.85 10.72
C TRP A 142 5.02 -8.40 10.84
N SER A 143 5.99 -9.31 10.65
CA SER A 143 7.42 -8.95 10.64
C SER A 143 7.75 -7.98 9.51
N LEU A 144 7.19 -8.20 8.31
CA LEU A 144 7.36 -7.28 7.19
C LEU A 144 6.74 -5.91 7.49
N LEU A 145 5.51 -5.86 8.04
CA LEU A 145 4.91 -4.60 8.44
C LEU A 145 5.78 -3.86 9.45
N ALA A 146 6.33 -4.54 10.46
CA ALA A 146 7.19 -3.93 11.45
C ALA A 146 8.43 -3.27 10.80
N GLY A 147 9.03 -3.94 9.81
CA GLY A 147 10.13 -3.38 9.02
C GLY A 147 9.71 -2.14 8.24
N VAL A 148 8.57 -2.19 7.52
CA VAL A 148 8.03 -1.04 6.77
C VAL A 148 7.73 0.13 7.70
N LEU A 149 7.07 -0.12 8.83
CA LEU A 149 6.75 0.92 9.82
C LEU A 149 8.00 1.55 10.42
N ALA A 150 9.06 0.77 10.67
CA ALA A 150 10.33 1.30 11.15
C ALA A 150 10.93 2.27 10.12
N VAL A 151 11.01 1.87 8.85
CA VAL A 151 11.54 2.71 7.77
C VAL A 151 10.71 3.98 7.61
N VAL A 152 9.38 3.86 7.43
CA VAL A 152 8.50 5.01 7.21
C VAL A 152 8.50 5.96 8.41
N SER A 153 8.51 5.43 9.65
CA SER A 153 8.55 6.27 10.85
C SER A 153 9.89 7.00 11.02
N LEU A 154 10.99 6.46 10.49
CA LEU A 154 12.30 7.12 10.50
C LEU A 154 12.39 8.17 9.39
N ASP A 155 12.07 7.79 8.15
CA ASP A 155 12.25 8.63 6.96
C ASP A 155 11.21 9.75 6.86
N HIS A 156 9.96 9.46 7.23
CA HIS A 156 8.85 10.43 7.16
C HIS A 156 8.43 10.95 8.54
N GLY A 157 9.15 10.60 9.60
CA GLY A 157 8.78 10.96 10.97
C GLY A 157 8.64 12.47 11.19
N ASP A 158 9.48 13.27 10.55
CA ASP A 158 9.45 14.73 10.69
C ASP A 158 8.27 15.34 9.90
N ALA A 159 7.94 14.77 8.74
CA ALA A 159 6.76 15.15 7.98
C ALA A 159 5.46 14.82 8.75
N LEU A 160 5.40 13.62 9.34
CA LEU A 160 4.28 13.21 10.21
C LEU A 160 4.13 14.14 11.42
N CYS A 161 5.24 14.47 12.09
CA CYS A 161 5.22 15.41 13.22
C CYS A 161 4.73 16.80 12.81
N ARG A 162 5.13 17.30 11.62
CA ARG A 162 4.62 18.58 11.07
C ARG A 162 3.13 18.53 10.75
N ALA A 163 2.62 17.34 10.40
CA ALA A 163 1.19 17.07 10.25
C ALA A 163 0.49 16.75 11.59
N GLY A 164 1.16 16.93 12.74
CA GLY A 164 0.56 16.75 14.07
C GLY A 164 0.44 15.29 14.53
N VAL A 165 1.04 14.33 13.81
CA VAL A 165 0.98 12.90 14.13
C VAL A 165 2.35 12.42 14.61
N SER A 166 2.42 11.84 15.80
CA SER A 166 3.65 11.23 16.28
C SER A 166 3.92 9.89 15.60
N ARG A 167 5.20 9.53 15.45
CA ARG A 167 5.65 8.24 14.88
C ARG A 167 4.94 7.04 15.52
N THR A 168 4.72 7.09 16.84
CA THR A 168 4.04 6.00 17.58
C THR A 168 2.53 5.99 17.37
N ALA A 169 1.90 7.14 17.19
CA ALA A 169 0.47 7.23 16.85
C ALA A 169 0.23 6.66 15.45
N PHE A 170 1.03 7.08 14.47
CA PHE A 170 1.01 6.54 13.12
C PHE A 170 1.18 5.02 13.09
N ALA A 171 2.23 4.49 13.74
CA ALA A 171 2.47 3.05 13.77
C ALA A 171 1.32 2.26 14.43
N ARG A 172 0.70 2.81 15.49
CA ARG A 172 -0.45 2.18 16.15
C ARG A 172 -1.69 2.15 15.25
N GLU A 173 -1.94 3.23 14.52
CA GLU A 173 -3.07 3.32 13.59
C GLU A 173 -2.93 2.31 12.44
N VAL A 174 -1.77 2.28 11.78
CA VAL A 174 -1.50 1.31 10.69
C VAL A 174 -1.55 -0.13 11.19
N ALA A 175 -0.98 -0.42 12.38
CA ALA A 175 -1.10 -1.74 12.99
C ALA A 175 -2.56 -2.11 13.31
N GLY A 176 -3.41 -1.14 13.62
CA GLY A 176 -4.86 -1.32 13.79
C GLY A 176 -5.54 -1.78 12.49
N TYR A 177 -5.32 -1.07 11.39
CA TYR A 177 -5.84 -1.47 10.07
C TYR A 177 -5.35 -2.86 9.68
N PHE A 178 -4.06 -3.10 9.82
CA PHE A 178 -3.46 -4.38 9.44
C PHE A 178 -3.97 -5.55 10.28
N ARG A 179 -4.22 -5.35 11.58
CA ARG A 179 -4.84 -6.36 12.44
C ARG A 179 -6.20 -6.78 11.90
N GLY A 180 -7.04 -5.83 11.45
CA GLY A 180 -8.31 -6.11 10.81
C GLY A 180 -8.14 -6.97 9.56
N VAL A 181 -7.21 -6.60 8.68
CA VAL A 181 -6.90 -7.35 7.46
C VAL A 181 -6.45 -8.79 7.77
N VAL A 182 -5.49 -8.96 8.69
CA VAL A 182 -5.01 -10.30 9.08
C VAL A 182 -6.13 -11.15 9.65
N ALA A 183 -6.98 -10.58 10.52
CA ALA A 183 -8.11 -11.30 11.09
C ALA A 183 -9.04 -11.81 9.99
N GLU A 184 -9.40 -10.98 9.02
CA GLU A 184 -10.34 -11.36 7.96
C GLU A 184 -9.74 -12.32 6.91
N VAL A 185 -8.49 -12.10 6.50
CA VAL A 185 -7.82 -12.94 5.49
C VAL A 185 -7.50 -14.32 6.05
N MET A 186 -7.09 -14.38 7.32
CA MET A 186 -6.57 -15.61 7.93
C MET A 186 -7.62 -16.42 8.68
N THR A 187 -8.85 -15.89 8.81
CA THR A 187 -10.02 -16.65 9.29
C THR A 187 -10.37 -17.77 8.30
N ARG A 188 -10.76 -18.93 8.86
CA ARG A 188 -11.22 -20.08 8.07
C ARG A 188 -12.62 -19.86 7.56
#